data_AF-A0A1V4IHU3-F1
#
_entry.id   AF-A0A1V4IHU3-F1
#
_cell.length_a   1.000
_cell.length_b   1.000
_cell.length_c   1.000
_cell.angle_alpha   90.00
_cell.angle_beta   90.00
_cell.angle_gamma   90.00
#
_symmetry.space_group_name_H-M   'P 1'
#
loop_
_entity.id
_entity.type
_entity.pdbx_description
1 polymer ?
#
loop_
_entity_poly.entity_id
_entity_poly.type
_entity_poly.pdbx_seq_one_letter_code
_entity_poly.pdbx_strand_id
1 'polypeptide(L)' 'MKKQEKAFIVRKYGQNENTEELNSLLSEGWSVTSISPMSGGGQSEAFALVILQKQE' A
#
# COMPACT_ATOMS: atom_id res chain seq x y z
N MET A 1 -22.28 3.33 -10.32
CA MET A 1 -20.91 2.77 -10.42
C MET A 1 -20.56 2.20 -9.05
N LYS A 2 -20.09 0.95 -8.99
CA LYS A 2 -19.64 0.34 -7.73
C LYS A 2 -18.15 0.67 -7.55
N LYS A 3 -17.75 0.96 -6.31
CA LYS A 3 -16.35 1.19 -5.95
C LYS A 3 -15.90 0.03 -5.09
N GLN A 4 -14.77 -0.57 -5.45
CA GLN A 4 -14.08 -1.54 -4.60
C GLN A 4 -12.95 -0.84 -3.86
N GLU A 5 -12.76 -1.19 -2.58
CA GLU A 5 -11.69 -0.66 -1.73
C GLU A 5 -10.85 -1.81 -1.17
N LYS A 6 -9.54 -1.60 -1.09
CA LYS A 6 -8.57 -2.52 -0.48
C LYS A 6 -7.61 -1.73 0.41
N ALA A 7 -7.27 -2.32 1.56
CA ALA A 7 -6.20 -1.84 2.42
C ALA A 7 -4.95 -2.69 2.18
N PHE A 8 -3.79 -2.06 2.04
CA PHE A 8 -2.50 -2.70 1.79
C PHE A 8 -1.44 -2.10 2.71
N ILE A 9 -0.62 -2.93 3.36
CA ILE A 9 0.50 -2.42 4.19
C ILE A 9 1.78 -2.49 3.37
N VAL A 10 2.36 -1.33 3.09
CA VAL A 10 3.73 -1.22 2.60
C VAL A 10 4.66 -1.25 3.80
N ARG A 11 5.68 -2.11 3.75
CA ARG A 11 6.77 -2.19 4.71
C ARG A 11 8.09 -1.99 3.99
N LYS A 12 9.01 -1.30 4.65
CA LYS A 12 10.41 -1.17 4.25
C LYS A 12 11.30 -1.50 5.44
N TYR A 13 12.21 -2.45 5.24
CA TYR A 13 13.21 -2.89 6.20
C TYR A 13 14.59 -2.89 5.53
N GLY A 14 15.39 -1.85 5.77
CA GLY A 14 16.66 -1.66 5.07
C GLY A 14 16.47 -1.56 3.56
N GLN A 15 16.98 -2.54 2.80
CA GLN A 15 16.79 -2.67 1.35
C GLN A 15 15.58 -3.54 0.95
N ASN A 16 14.92 -4.21 1.91
CA ASN A 16 13.78 -5.07 1.64
C ASN A 16 12.49 -4.25 1.71
N GLU A 17 11.68 -4.33 0.66
CA GLU A 17 10.34 -3.72 0.59
C GLU A 17 9.35 -4.70 -0.04
N ASN A 18 8.06 -4.60 0.27
CA ASN A 18 7.02 -5.47 -0.29
C ASN A 18 6.18 -4.77 -1.37
N THR A 19 6.82 -3.98 -2.22
CA THR A 19 6.14 -3.14 -3.22
C THR A 19 5.64 -3.91 -4.44
N GLU A 20 6.07 -5.16 -4.66
CA GLU A 20 5.66 -5.98 -5.81
C GLU A 20 4.15 -6.20 -5.89
N GLU A 21 3.50 -6.58 -4.78
CA GLU A 21 2.05 -6.80 -4.75
C GLU A 21 1.28 -5.49 -4.96
N LEU A 22 1.74 -4.40 -4.36
CA LEU A 22 1.17 -3.07 -4.61
C LEU A 22 1.26 -2.71 -6.08
N ASN A 23 2.42 -2.90 -6.71
CA ASN A 23 2.62 -2.62 -8.14
C ASN A 23 1.71 -3.47 -9.03
N SER A 24 1.49 -4.75 -8.68
CA SER A 24 0.52 -5.60 -9.39
C SER A 24 -0.89 -5.01 -9.33
N LEU A 25 -1.36 -4.60 -8.15
CA LEU A 25 -2.68 -3.97 -7.99
C LEU A 25 -2.77 -2.68 -8.81
N LEU A 26 -1.74 -1.84 -8.80
CA LEU A 26 -1.72 -0.63 -9.61
C LEU A 26 -1.81 -0.95 -11.11
N SER A 27 -1.13 -2.00 -11.57
CA SER A 27 -1.18 -2.45 -12.98
C SER A 27 -2.55 -2.99 -13.39
N GLU A 28 -3.32 -3.57 -12.46
CA GLU A 28 -4.70 -4.02 -12.66
C GLU A 28 -5.72 -2.87 -12.68
N GLY A 29 -5.28 -1.62 -12.56
CA GLY A 29 -6.13 -0.43 -12.58
C GLY A 29 -6.68 -0.02 -11.21
N TRP A 30 -6.10 -0.52 -10.11
CA TRP A 30 -6.34 0.07 -8.79
C TRP A 30 -5.60 1.41 -8.67
N SER A 31 -6.15 2.35 -7.91
CA SER A 31 -5.55 3.66 -7.66
C SER A 31 -5.39 3.91 -6.17
N VAL A 32 -4.27 4.50 -5.75
CA VAL A 32 -4.06 4.91 -4.35
C VAL A 32 -4.95 6.12 -4.04
N THR A 33 -5.75 6.01 -2.98
CA THR A 33 -6.62 7.09 -2.50
C THR A 33 -6.19 7.66 -1.16
N SER A 34 -5.44 6.89 -0.36
CA SER A 34 -4.90 7.37 0.92
C SER A 34 -3.62 6.63 1.27
N ILE A 35 -2.69 7.34 1.94
CA ILE A 35 -1.48 6.77 2.53
C ILE A 35 -1.39 7.30 3.95
N SER A 36 -1.34 6.40 4.93
CA SER A 36 -1.21 6.73 6.35
C SER A 36 0.08 6.10 6.89
N PRO A 37 1.08 6.90 7.27
CA PRO A 37 2.28 6.36 7.91
C PRO A 37 1.91 5.71 9.24
N MET A 38 2.49 4.55 9.51
CA MET A 38 2.31 3.84 10.77
C MET A 38 3.59 3.99 11.59
N SER A 39 3.45 4.15 12.92
CA SER A 39 4.60 4.13 13.81
C SER A 39 5.32 2.78 13.71
N GLY A 40 6.55 2.79 13.21
CA GLY A 40 7.39 1.60 13.07
C GLY A 40 8.06 1.21 14.40
N GLY A 41 8.20 -0.10 14.64
CA GLY A 41 8.70 -0.65 15.89
C GLY A 41 10.20 -0.44 16.18
N GLY A 42 10.95 0.22 15.29
CA GLY A 42 12.38 0.48 15.45
C GLY A 42 12.98 1.38 14.37
N GLN A 43 14.25 1.78 14.53
CA GLN A 43 14.93 2.77 13.68
C GLN A 43 15.07 2.38 12.19
N SER A 44 14.89 1.09 11.86
CA SER A 44 15.13 0.56 10.51
C SER A 44 13.88 0.08 9.79
N GLU A 45 12.70 0.21 10.41
CA GLU A 45 11.44 -0.26 9.84
C GLU A 45 10.48 0.91 9.60
N ALA A 46 10.01 1.04 8.37
CA ALA A 46 8.94 1.97 8.02
C ALA A 46 7.73 1.20 7.51
N PHE A 47 6.55 1.56 8.01
CA PHE A 47 5.28 0.98 7.60
C PHE A 47 4.33 2.08 7.14
N ALA A 48 3.55 1.82 6.12
CA ALA A 48 2.48 2.68 5.67
C ALA A 48 1.25 1.86 5.30
N LEU A 49 0.09 2.27 5.80
CA LEU A 49 -1.20 1.78 5.34
C LEU A 49 -1.57 2.55 4.07
N VAL A 50 -1.79 1.83 2.98
CA VAL A 50 -2.23 2.35 1.70
C VAL A 50 -3.65 1.89 1.44
N ILE A 51 -4.54 2.82 1.12
CA ILE A 51 -5.89 2.52 0.68
C ILE A 51 -5.92 2.62 -0.85
N LEU A 52 -6.43 1.57 -1.48
CA LEU A 52 -6.56 1.41 -2.92
C LEU A 52 -8.05 1.40 -3.27
N GLN A 53 -8.41 2.01 -4.39
CA GLN A 53 -9.76 1.99 -4.94
C GLN A 53 -9.73 1.61 -6.41
N LYS A 54 -10.70 0.80 -6.85
CA LYS A 54 -10.95 0.49 -8.26
C LYS A 54 -12.40 0.80 -8.61
N GLN A 55 -12.60 1.41 -9.78
CA GLN A 55 -13.95 1.62 -10.33
C GLN A 55 -14.32 0.41 -11.18
N GLU A 56 -15.52 -0.12 -10.95
CA GLU A 56 -16.19 -1.06 -11.86
C GLU A 56 -17.13 -0.32 -12.82
#